data_AF-A0A952SYM5-F1
#
_entry.id   AF-A0A952SYM5-F1
#
_cell.length_a   1.000
_cell.length_b   1.000
_cell.length_c   1.000
_cell.angle_alpha   90.00
_cell.angle_beta   90.00
_cell.angle_gamma   90.00
#
_symmetry.space_group_name_H-M   'P 1'
#
loop_
_entity.id
_entity.type
_entity.pdbx_description
1 polymer ?
#
loop_
_entity_poly.entity_id
_entity_poly.type
_entity_poly.pdbx_seq_one_letter_code
_entity_poly.pdbx_strand_id
1 'polypeptide(L)'
;MSKKAPLDMAGLLAAKGQGIPANDSPSRPITTETRRDARRNSRNRLSKTVPSSEFVNLGFKVPKEFRHHLRKLAADKDISLVEVLRQAVDLYEQKQH
;
A
#
# COMPACT_ATOMS: atom_id res chain seq x y z
N MET A 1 23.33 29.72 -50.33
CA MET A 1 23.42 28.47 -49.55
C MET A 1 23.98 28.78 -48.17
N SER A 2 23.12 29.10 -47.18
CA SER A 2 23.56 29.46 -45.83
C SER A 2 23.62 28.20 -44.96
N LYS A 3 24.82 27.80 -44.51
CA LYS A 3 25.02 26.62 -43.65
C LYS A 3 24.70 27.03 -42.21
N LYS A 4 23.56 26.59 -41.67
CA LYS A 4 23.26 26.76 -40.24
C LYS A 4 24.20 25.85 -39.42
N ALA A 5 24.85 26.42 -38.42
CA ALA A 5 25.68 25.67 -37.48
C ALA A 5 24.81 24.66 -36.71
N PRO A 6 25.31 23.44 -36.43
CA PRO A 6 24.58 22.49 -35.61
C PRO A 6 24.44 23.04 -34.19
N LEU A 7 23.22 22.96 -33.66
CA LEU A 7 22.91 23.39 -32.30
C LEU A 7 23.61 22.44 -31.33
N ASP A 8 24.64 22.93 -30.63
CA ASP A 8 25.45 22.12 -29.72
C ASP A 8 24.68 21.87 -28.42
N MET A 9 24.01 20.72 -28.34
CA MET A 9 23.12 20.34 -27.23
C MET A 9 23.88 19.80 -26.01
N ALA A 10 25.21 19.74 -26.07
CA ALA A 10 26.07 19.27 -24.97
C ALA A 10 25.95 20.14 -23.70
N GLY A 11 25.59 21.42 -23.84
CA GLY A 11 25.34 22.34 -22.72
C GLY A 11 23.97 22.22 -22.04
N LEU A 12 23.04 21.42 -22.60
CA LEU A 12 21.69 21.23 -22.04
C LEU A 12 21.60 20.05 -21.05
N LEU A 13 22.67 19.26 -20.92
CA LEU A 13 22.79 18.22 -19.91
C LEU A 13 23.23 18.86 -18.58
N ALA A 14 22.27 19.39 -17.84
CA ALA A 14 22.52 19.79 -16.46
C ALA A 14 22.92 18.56 -15.64
N ALA A 15 24.17 18.51 -15.17
CA ALA A 15 24.60 17.48 -14.24
C ALA A 15 23.72 17.55 -12.98
N LYS A 16 23.08 16.43 -12.66
CA LYS A 16 22.16 16.30 -11.51
C LYS A 16 22.87 16.75 -10.24
N GLY A 17 22.50 17.93 -9.73
CA GLY A 17 23.05 18.50 -8.48
C GLY A 17 23.80 19.83 -8.64
N GLN A 18 23.97 20.39 -9.84
CA GLN A 18 24.65 21.67 -10.05
C GLN A 18 23.71 22.88 -10.19
N GLY A 19 22.66 22.95 -9.37
CA GLY A 19 21.85 24.17 -9.23
C GLY A 19 22.38 25.01 -8.09
N ILE A 20 23.11 26.09 -8.38
CA ILE A 20 23.46 27.10 -7.36
C ILE A 20 22.18 27.90 -7.08
N PRO A 21 21.68 27.95 -5.83
CA PRO A 21 20.49 28.73 -5.51
C PRO A 21 20.77 30.23 -5.73
N ALA A 22 19.80 30.96 -6.28
CA ALA A 22 19.88 32.40 -6.41
C ALA A 22 20.07 33.06 -5.02
N ASN A 23 20.89 34.11 -4.97
CA ASN A 23 21.34 34.77 -3.74
C ASN A 23 20.20 35.37 -2.90
N ASP A 24 19.00 35.52 -3.47
CA ASP A 24 17.82 36.09 -2.82
C ASP A 24 16.87 35.01 -2.24
N SER A 25 17.31 33.75 -2.23
CA SER A 25 16.50 32.65 -1.68
C SER A 25 16.70 32.52 -0.16
N PRO A 26 15.62 32.46 0.64
CA PRO A 26 15.74 32.27 2.08
C PRO A 26 16.42 30.93 2.38
N SER A 27 17.54 30.99 3.09
CA SER A 27 18.33 29.81 3.48
C SER A 27 17.52 28.92 4.41
N ARG A 28 16.98 27.83 3.85
CA ARG A 28 16.39 26.74 4.63
C ARG A 28 17.49 25.70 4.85
N PRO A 29 17.67 25.16 6.08
CA PRO A 29 18.66 24.12 6.31
C PRO A 29 18.36 22.91 5.42
N ILE A 30 19.35 22.49 4.64
CA ILE A 30 19.25 21.34 3.74
C ILE A 30 19.23 20.09 4.62
N THR A 31 18.05 19.55 4.91
CA THR A 31 17.93 18.25 5.57
C THR A 31 18.35 17.19 4.55
N THR A 32 19.58 16.68 4.66
CA THR A 32 20.02 15.50 3.91
C THR A 32 19.43 14.23 4.54
N GLU A 33 18.10 14.17 4.64
CA GLU A 33 17.42 12.90 4.84
C GLU A 33 17.40 12.21 3.48
N THR A 34 18.15 11.12 3.40
CA THR A 34 18.08 10.16 2.32
C THR A 34 16.61 9.88 2.02
N ARG A 35 16.17 10.27 0.82
CA ARG A 35 14.84 9.99 0.27
C ARG A 35 14.64 8.48 0.27
N ARG A 36 14.10 7.94 1.36
CA ARG A 36 13.49 6.62 1.36
C ARG A 36 12.26 6.75 0.48
N ASP A 37 12.23 5.99 -0.61
CA ASP A 37 11.05 5.87 -1.43
C ASP A 37 9.86 5.55 -0.53
N ALA A 38 8.95 6.52 -0.43
CA ALA A 38 7.72 6.39 0.33
C ALA A 38 6.89 5.28 -0.31
N ARG A 39 7.03 4.05 0.22
CA ARG A 39 6.11 2.96 -0.07
C ARG A 39 4.74 3.39 0.44
N ARG A 40 3.80 3.50 -0.51
CA ARG A 40 2.36 3.68 -0.32
C ARG A 40 1.83 2.98 0.93
N ASN A 41 0.95 3.67 1.63
CA ASN A 41 -0.04 3.16 2.59
C ASN A 41 0.50 2.26 3.71
N SER A 42 1.12 2.89 4.72
CA SER A 42 1.12 2.37 6.08
C SER A 42 -0.15 2.81 6.83
N ARG A 43 -1.33 2.38 6.36
CA ARG A 43 -2.55 2.36 7.18
C ARG A 43 -2.87 0.89 7.48
N ASN A 44 -2.99 0.55 8.77
CA ASN A 44 -3.19 -0.77 9.37
C ASN A 44 -1.95 -1.58 9.80
N ARG A 45 -1.09 -0.99 10.64
CA ARG A 45 -0.31 -1.77 11.62
C ARG A 45 -0.67 -1.36 13.05
N LEU A 46 -1.95 -1.37 13.39
CA LEU A 46 -2.38 -1.13 14.77
C LEU A 46 -3.54 -2.07 15.14
N SER A 47 -3.26 -3.37 15.23
CA SER A 47 -4.01 -4.33 16.07
C SER A 47 -3.44 -5.74 15.90
N LYS A 48 -2.35 -6.08 16.60
CA LYS A 48 -2.09 -7.50 16.88
C LYS A 48 -1.24 -7.71 18.12
N THR A 49 -1.88 -7.53 19.26
CA THR A 49 -1.50 -8.14 20.54
C THR A 49 -2.75 -8.80 21.10
N VAL A 50 -3.23 -9.81 20.38
CA VAL A 50 -4.12 -10.84 20.94
C VAL A 50 -3.25 -12.10 21.04
N PRO A 51 -3.18 -12.78 22.20
CA PRO A 51 -2.31 -13.94 22.37
C PRO A 51 -2.62 -14.99 21.30
N SER A 52 -1.63 -15.25 20.45
CA SER A 52 -1.75 -16.06 19.23
C SER A 52 -1.78 -17.57 19.50
N SER A 53 -1.92 -18.01 20.75
CA SER A 53 -1.82 -19.43 21.14
C SER A 53 -3.05 -20.27 20.80
N GLU A 54 -4.21 -19.65 20.57
CA GLU A 54 -5.48 -20.37 20.30
C GLU A 54 -5.90 -20.34 18.82
N PHE A 55 -5.26 -19.52 17.98
CA PHE A 55 -5.68 -19.33 16.59
C PHE A 55 -4.81 -20.14 15.63
N VAL A 56 -5.40 -21.18 15.03
CA VAL A 56 -4.77 -21.97 13.96
C VAL A 56 -5.14 -21.38 12.60
N ASN A 57 -4.14 -21.13 11.75
CA ASN A 57 -4.38 -20.64 10.38
C ASN A 57 -4.86 -21.79 9.50
N LEU A 58 -6.11 -21.72 9.04
CA LEU A 58 -6.64 -22.64 8.04
C LEU A 58 -6.42 -22.08 6.63
N GLY A 59 -5.66 -22.81 5.81
CA GLY A 59 -5.36 -22.46 4.42
C GLY A 59 -6.51 -22.82 3.48
N PHE A 60 -7.64 -22.11 3.55
CA PHE A 60 -8.78 -22.38 2.67
C PHE A 60 -8.54 -21.84 1.25
N LYS A 61 -8.62 -22.74 0.27
CA LYS A 61 -8.75 -22.36 -1.15
C LYS A 61 -10.23 -22.24 -1.47
N VAL A 62 -10.65 -21.03 -1.80
CA VAL A 62 -12.06 -20.68 -1.99
C VAL A 62 -12.25 -20.04 -3.35
N PRO A 63 -13.31 -20.39 -4.12
CA PRO A 63 -13.62 -19.73 -5.38
C PRO A 63 -13.79 -18.21 -5.23
N LYS A 64 -13.46 -17.47 -6.28
CA LYS A 64 -13.49 -15.99 -6.29
C LYS A 64 -14.89 -15.45 -5.95
N GLU A 65 -15.92 -16.06 -6.54
CA GLU A 65 -17.33 -15.67 -6.33
C GLU A 65 -17.73 -15.83 -4.87
N PHE A 66 -17.36 -16.95 -4.25
CA PHE A 66 -17.70 -17.21 -2.85
C PHE A 66 -17.03 -16.20 -1.91
N ARG A 67 -15.77 -15.83 -2.15
CA ARG A 67 -15.10 -14.77 -1.39
C ARG A 67 -15.79 -13.42 -1.56
N HIS A 68 -16.28 -13.11 -2.76
CA HIS A 68 -17.01 -11.86 -3.01
C HIS A 68 -18.34 -11.84 -2.24
N HIS A 69 -19.08 -12.94 -2.28
CA HIS A 69 -20.34 -13.09 -1.55
C HIS A 69 -20.15 -12.95 -0.05
N LEU A 70 -19.15 -13.62 0.53
CA LEU A 70 -18.87 -13.49 1.97
C LEU A 70 -18.47 -12.08 2.36
N ARG A 71 -17.72 -11.36 1.51
CA ARG A 71 -17.38 -9.96 1.76
C ARG A 71 -18.59 -9.04 1.71
N LYS A 72 -19.52 -9.30 0.80
CA LYS A 72 -20.77 -8.56 0.74
C LYS A 72 -21.59 -8.77 2.02
N LEU A 73 -21.78 -10.02 2.42
CA LEU A 73 -22.48 -10.37 3.67
C LEU A 73 -21.80 -9.79 4.92
N ALA A 74 -20.47 -9.76 4.94
CA ALA A 74 -19.69 -9.16 6.01
C ALA A 74 -19.93 -7.65 6.10
N ALA A 75 -19.97 -6.97 4.94
CA ALA A 75 -20.24 -5.54 4.85
C ALA A 75 -21.68 -5.21 5.27
N ASP A 76 -22.65 -6.03 4.88
CA ASP A 76 -24.07 -5.83 5.23
C ASP A 76 -24.32 -5.96 6.74
N LYS A 77 -23.49 -6.73 7.44
CA LYS A 77 -23.61 -7.02 8.88
C LYS A 77 -22.57 -6.30 9.75
N ASP A 78 -21.71 -5.46 9.16
CA ASP A 78 -20.60 -4.77 9.83
C ASP A 78 -19.66 -5.68 10.66
N ILE A 79 -19.48 -6.94 10.22
CA ILE A 79 -18.65 -7.94 10.90
C ILE A 79 -17.43 -8.34 10.08
N SER A 80 -16.43 -8.92 10.75
CA SER A 80 -15.25 -9.44 10.06
C SER A 80 -15.57 -10.69 9.24
N LEU A 81 -14.83 -10.90 8.15
CA LEU A 81 -14.95 -12.09 7.30
C LEU A 81 -14.77 -13.40 8.10
N VAL A 82 -13.91 -13.38 9.12
CA VAL A 82 -13.65 -14.54 9.98
C VAL A 82 -14.87 -14.85 10.84
N GLU A 83 -15.55 -13.83 11.36
CA GLU A 83 -16.75 -14.02 12.19
C GLU A 83 -17.93 -14.57 11.37
N VAL A 84 -18.07 -14.13 10.11
CA VAL A 84 -19.07 -14.70 9.18
C VAL A 84 -18.82 -16.20 8.97
N LEU A 85 -17.54 -16.60 8.82
CA LEU A 85 -17.18 -18.01 8.66
C LEU A 85 -17.49 -18.81 9.92
N ARG A 86 -17.20 -18.27 11.10
CA ARG A 86 -17.53 -18.92 12.38
C ARG A 86 -19.02 -19.16 12.51
N GLN A 87 -19.84 -18.12 12.32
CA GLN A 87 -21.30 -18.25 12.36
C GLN A 87 -21.83 -19.26 11.33
N ALA A 88 -21.24 -19.30 10.13
CA ALA A 88 -21.63 -20.27 9.11
C ALA A 88 -21.34 -21.71 9.52
N VAL A 89 -20.23 -21.96 10.22
CA VAL A 89 -19.89 -23.28 10.77
C VAL A 89 -20.83 -23.64 11.92
N ASP A 90 -21.06 -22.73 12.86
CA ASP A 90 -21.96 -22.97 14.02
C ASP A 90 -23.38 -23.34 13.54
N LEU A 91 -23.91 -22.63 12.54
CA LEU A 91 -25.22 -22.94 11.94
C LEU A 91 -25.23 -24.26 11.16
N TYR A 92 -24.10 -24.64 10.56
CA TYR A 92 -23.98 -25.92 9.88
C TYR A 92 -24.00 -27.08 10.88
N GLU A 93 -23.27 -26.97 12.00
CA GLU A 93 -23.28 -27.98 13.07
C GLU A 93 -24.67 -28.13 13.71
N GLN A 94 -25.36 -27.02 13.96
CA GLN A 94 -26.74 -27.04 14.49
C GLN A 94 -27.75 -27.71 13.57
N LYS A 95 -27.50 -27.73 12.25
CA LYS A 95 -28.40 -28.34 11.27
C LYS A 95 -28.12 -29.83 11.05
N GLN A 96 -26.90 -30.28 11.37
CA GLN A 96 -26.49 -31.68 11.22
C GLN A 96 -26.75 -32.52 12.48
N HIS A 97 -27.00 -31.86 13.61
CA HIS A 97 -27.53 -32.44 14.84
C HIS A 97 -29.05 -32.36 14.89
#